data_AF-A0AAQ4EZ85-F1
#
_entry.id   AF-A0AAQ4EZ85-F1
#
_cell.length_a   1.000
_cell.length_b   1.000
_cell.length_c   1.000
_cell.angle_alpha   90.00
_cell.angle_beta   90.00
_cell.angle_gamma   90.00
#
_symmetry.space_group_name_H-M   'P 1'
#
loop_
_entity.id
_entity.type
_entity.pdbx_description
1 polymer ?
#
loop_
_entity_poly.entity_id
_entity_poly.type
_entity_poly.pdbx_seq_one_letter_code
_entity_poly.pdbx_strand_id
1 'polypeptide(L)'
;MHTCTILLKVGTPRQEFNVSLDTSLSTWLPSSSCSETGLCSGRKKLNKSNSTSISRELQVEELKFRRGTVTGRLSRDVHELAGVGIGQCYFIDAESLHGVQSNQDVHFDGVLGLVMRPFPLLKDLYNARIIANP
;
A
#
# COMPACT_ATOMS: atom_id res chain seq x y z
N MET A 1 8.92 -2.50 19.79
CA MET A 1 8.09 -1.35 19.39
C MET A 1 6.74 -1.88 18.95
N HIS A 2 5.66 -1.47 19.59
CA HIS A 2 4.31 -1.85 19.13
C HIS A 2 3.98 -1.00 17.91
N THR A 3 3.79 -1.65 16.75
CA THR A 3 3.34 -0.97 15.53
C THR A 3 1.83 -1.19 15.42
N CYS A 4 1.05 -0.12 15.32
CA CYS A 4 -0.37 -0.23 15.04
C CYS A 4 -0.56 -0.64 13.58
N THR A 5 -1.28 -1.73 13.36
CA THR A 5 -1.58 -2.24 12.02
C THR A 5 -3.08 -2.44 11.83
N ILE A 6 -3.50 -2.43 10.58
CA ILE A 6 -4.91 -2.61 10.18
C ILE A 6 -4.99 -3.52 8.95
N LEU A 7 -6.10 -4.23 8.81
CA LEU A 7 -6.36 -5.06 7.64
C LEU A 7 -6.82 -4.20 6.47
N LEU A 8 -6.01 -4.18 5.42
CA LEU A 8 -6.35 -3.63 4.11
C LEU A 8 -6.62 -4.76 3.14
N LYS A 9 -7.71 -4.67 2.37
CA LYS A 9 -7.97 -5.58 1.25
C LYS A 9 -7.94 -4.84 -0.08
N VAL A 10 -7.24 -5.39 -1.05
CA VAL A 10 -7.02 -4.79 -2.38
C VAL A 10 -7.50 -5.73 -3.49
N GLY A 11 -8.22 -5.19 -4.46
CA GLY A 11 -8.54 -5.89 -5.70
C GLY A 11 -9.79 -6.75 -5.70
N THR A 12 -10.05 -7.36 -6.86
CA THR A 12 -11.19 -8.24 -7.12
C THR A 12 -10.72 -9.52 -7.82
N PRO A 13 -10.69 -10.70 -7.17
CA PRO A 13 -10.97 -10.96 -5.76
C PRO A 13 -9.99 -10.27 -4.79
N ARG A 14 -10.40 -10.15 -3.54
CA ARG A 14 -9.69 -9.42 -2.48
C ARG A 14 -8.39 -10.12 -2.09
N GLN A 15 -7.30 -9.36 -2.07
CA GLN A 15 -6.00 -9.73 -1.52
C GLN A 15 -5.77 -8.98 -0.21
N GLU A 16 -5.38 -9.67 0.85
CA GLU A 16 -5.33 -9.13 2.21
C GLU A 16 -3.92 -8.78 2.67
N PHE A 17 -3.75 -7.60 3.25
CA PHE A 17 -2.48 -7.07 3.74
C PHE A 17 -2.64 -6.50 5.15
N ASN A 18 -1.73 -6.85 6.06
CA ASN A 18 -1.62 -6.17 7.33
C ASN A 18 -0.74 -4.93 7.13
N VAL A 19 -1.30 -3.73 7.22
CA VAL A 19 -0.58 -2.49 6.89
C VAL A 19 -0.37 -1.63 8.12
N SER A 20 0.79 -0.98 8.22
CA SER A 20 1.02 0.08 9.21
C SER A 20 0.45 1.40 8.71
N LEU A 21 0.03 2.29 9.62
CA LEU A 21 -0.52 3.60 9.25
C LEU A 21 0.58 4.65 9.33
N ASP A 22 0.69 5.47 8.29
CA ASP A 22 1.67 6.58 8.24
C ASP A 22 1.04 7.83 7.60
N THR A 23 1.03 8.93 8.35
CA THR A 23 0.43 10.21 7.93
C THR A 23 1.32 11.06 7.04
N SER A 24 2.57 10.65 6.82
CA SER A 24 3.59 11.44 6.12
C SER A 24 3.87 10.97 4.69
N LEU A 25 3.27 9.85 4.26
CA LEU A 25 3.62 9.18 3.01
C LEU A 25 2.40 8.63 2.26
N SER A 26 2.62 8.16 1.04
CA SER A 26 1.62 7.52 0.17
C SER A 26 1.57 6.00 0.41
N THR A 27 0.38 5.40 0.25
CA THR A 27 0.19 3.95 0.39
C THR A 27 1.11 3.17 -0.54
N TRP A 28 1.75 2.11 -0.01
CA TRP A 28 2.54 1.18 -0.82
C TRP A 28 2.36 -0.26 -0.34
N LEU A 29 2.39 -1.18 -1.32
CA LEU A 29 2.32 -2.62 -1.10
C LEU A 29 3.43 -3.32 -1.90
N PRO A 30 4.08 -4.37 -1.37
CA PRO A 30 5.08 -5.12 -2.13
C PRO A 30 4.46 -5.76 -3.38
N SER A 31 5.05 -5.56 -4.54
CA SER A 31 4.70 -6.23 -5.79
C SER A 31 5.09 -7.70 -5.75
N SER A 32 4.37 -8.56 -6.46
CA SER A 32 4.81 -9.92 -6.76
C SER A 32 6.15 -9.96 -7.50
N SER A 33 6.54 -8.89 -8.21
CA SER A 33 7.85 -8.74 -8.84
C SER A 33 8.99 -8.39 -7.87
N CYS A 34 8.70 -7.99 -6.63
CA CYS A 34 9.76 -7.69 -5.67
C CYS A 34 10.42 -8.97 -5.14
N SER A 35 11.73 -9.12 -5.36
CA SER A 35 12.50 -10.35 -5.09
C SER A 35 13.51 -10.22 -3.95
N GLU A 36 13.65 -9.04 -3.33
CA GLU A 36 14.64 -8.79 -2.28
C GLU A 36 14.40 -9.66 -1.03
N THR A 37 15.38 -10.52 -0.72
CA THR A 37 15.34 -11.43 0.43
C THR A 37 15.31 -10.66 1.75
N GLY A 38 14.44 -11.07 2.67
CA GLY A 38 14.26 -10.44 3.99
C GLY A 38 13.43 -9.15 3.98
N LEU A 39 13.37 -8.47 2.83
CA LEU A 39 12.56 -7.26 2.64
C LEU A 39 11.19 -7.62 2.07
N CYS A 40 11.15 -8.26 0.90
CA CYS A 40 9.92 -8.65 0.22
C CYS A 40 9.51 -10.08 0.49
N SER A 41 10.45 -11.01 0.72
CA SER A 41 10.13 -12.43 0.91
C SER A 41 9.33 -12.74 2.18
N GLY A 42 9.39 -11.88 3.20
CA GLY A 42 8.61 -12.06 4.44
C GLY A 42 7.22 -11.42 4.41
N ARG A 43 6.93 -10.57 3.42
CA ARG A 43 5.69 -9.79 3.33
C ARG A 43 4.74 -10.45 2.34
N LYS A 44 3.43 -10.32 2.56
CA LYS A 44 2.45 -10.59 1.51
C LYS A 44 2.66 -9.64 0.34
N LYS A 45 2.57 -10.18 -0.88
CA LYS A 45 2.80 -9.44 -2.12
C LYS A 45 1.53 -9.32 -2.93
N LEU A 46 1.31 -8.15 -3.50
CA LEU A 46 0.26 -7.89 -4.46
C LEU A 46 0.53 -8.64 -5.76
N ASN A 47 -0.32 -9.60 -6.08
CA ASN A 47 -0.33 -10.20 -7.39
C ASN A 47 -1.43 -9.57 -8.26
N LYS A 48 -1.02 -8.68 -9.15
CA LYS A 48 -1.97 -7.95 -9.99
C LYS A 48 -2.67 -8.77 -11.03
N SER A 49 -2.08 -9.88 -11.47
CA SER A 49 -2.78 -10.80 -12.38
C SER A 49 -4.01 -11.42 -11.73
N ASN A 50 -4.09 -11.37 -10.40
CA ASN A 50 -5.21 -11.92 -9.62
C ASN A 50 -6.28 -10.86 -9.28
N SER A 51 -6.19 -9.64 -9.84
CA SER A 51 -7.23 -8.61 -9.67
C SER A 51 -7.79 -8.19 -11.02
N THR A 52 -9.11 -8.29 -11.18
CA THR A 52 -9.84 -7.82 -12.38
C THR A 52 -10.16 -6.34 -12.34
N SER A 53 -10.00 -5.68 -11.18
CA SER A 53 -10.32 -4.26 -10.98
C SER A 53 -9.10 -3.35 -10.98
N ILE A 54 -7.90 -3.92 -11.17
CA ILE A 54 -6.66 -3.17 -11.12
C ILE A 54 -6.38 -2.45 -12.45
N SER A 55 -5.95 -1.21 -12.35
CA SER A 55 -5.35 -0.45 -13.45
C SER A 55 -3.96 0.04 -13.03
N ARG A 56 -2.97 -0.13 -13.91
CA ARG A 56 -1.60 0.36 -13.70
C ARG A 56 -1.35 1.58 -14.57
N GLU A 57 -0.61 2.54 -14.03
CA GLU A 57 0.01 3.59 -14.83
C GLU A 57 1.48 3.21 -15.12
N LEU A 58 2.03 3.74 -16.20
CA LEU A 58 3.45 3.52 -16.57
C LEU A 58 4.41 4.33 -15.71
N GLN A 59 3.90 5.26 -14.90
CA GLN A 59 4.66 6.15 -14.05
C GLN A 59 5.38 5.36 -12.94
N VAL A 60 6.70 5.52 -12.88
CA VAL A 60 7.55 5.01 -11.80
C VAL A 60 7.63 6.07 -10.71
N GLU A 61 7.44 5.63 -9.47
CA GLU A 61 7.49 6.46 -8.27
C GLU A 61 8.61 5.97 -7.36
N GLU A 62 9.32 6.93 -6.75
CA GLU A 62 10.25 6.68 -5.66
C GLU A 62 9.77 7.42 -4.41
N LEU A 63 9.72 6.69 -3.29
CA LEU A 63 9.29 7.20 -2.01
C LEU A 63 10.33 6.89 -0.94
N LYS A 64 10.76 7.91 -0.18
CA LYS A 64 11.57 7.69 1.02
C LYS A 64 10.68 7.18 2.14
N PHE A 65 11.04 6.02 2.69
CA PHE A 65 10.39 5.43 3.85
C PHE A 65 11.42 5.19 4.95
N ARG A 66 11.38 6.04 5.98
CA ARG A 66 12.36 6.04 7.08
C ARG A 66 13.79 6.12 6.53
N ARG A 67 14.61 5.08 6.73
CA ARG A 67 15.99 4.96 6.24
C ARG A 67 16.08 4.29 4.86
N GLY A 68 14.96 3.82 4.33
CA GLY A 68 14.87 3.09 3.07
C GLY A 68 14.19 3.88 1.96
N THR A 69 14.16 3.24 0.81
CA THR A 69 13.55 3.71 -0.42
C THR A 69 12.58 2.64 -0.91
N VAL A 70 11.37 3.06 -1.27
CA VAL A 70 10.37 2.25 -1.94
C VAL A 70 10.31 2.73 -3.38
N THR A 71 10.57 1.84 -4.33
CA THR A 71 10.47 2.14 -5.76
C THR A 71 9.44 1.23 -6.40
N GLY A 72 8.55 1.79 -7.21
CA GLY A 72 7.48 1.00 -7.81
C GLY A 72 6.69 1.76 -8.85
N ARG A 73 5.53 1.22 -9.24
CA ARG A 73 4.63 1.86 -10.21
C ARG A 73 3.36 2.37 -9.56
N LEU A 74 2.90 3.52 -10.02
CA LEU A 74 1.58 4.03 -9.64
C LEU A 74 0.50 3.08 -10.14
N SER A 75 -0.39 2.71 -9.24
CA SER A 75 -1.43 1.71 -9.45
C SER A 75 -2.72 2.17 -8.82
N ARG A 76 -3.84 1.68 -9.34
CA ARG A 76 -5.16 1.96 -8.83
C ARG A 76 -5.99 0.68 -8.78
N ASP A 77 -6.60 0.41 -7.64
CA ASP A 77 -7.47 -0.76 -7.45
C ASP A 77 -8.51 -0.49 -6.35
N VAL A 78 -9.49 -1.38 -6.21
CA VAL A 78 -10.52 -1.30 -5.18
C VAL A 78 -9.93 -1.64 -3.81
N HIS A 79 -10.02 -0.70 -2.87
CA HIS A 79 -9.65 -0.90 -1.48
C HIS A 79 -10.85 -1.13 -0.57
N GLU A 80 -10.65 -1.91 0.49
CA GLU A 80 -11.51 -2.04 1.66
C GLU A 80 -10.63 -1.98 2.90
N LEU A 81 -11.03 -1.18 3.87
CA LEU A 81 -10.32 -1.00 5.14
C LEU A 81 -11.28 -1.33 6.27
N ALA A 82 -10.90 -2.27 7.14
CA ALA A 82 -11.72 -2.69 8.28
C ALA A 82 -13.20 -3.01 7.93
N GLY A 83 -13.43 -3.66 6.78
CA GLY A 83 -14.78 -4.02 6.31
C GLY A 83 -15.53 -2.90 5.61
N VAL A 84 -14.96 -1.70 5.50
CA VAL A 84 -15.56 -0.57 4.77
C VAL A 84 -14.94 -0.48 3.38
N GLY A 85 -15.77 -0.62 2.34
CA GLY A 85 -15.34 -0.47 0.95
C GLY A 85 -15.07 0.98 0.60
N ILE A 86 -13.84 1.28 0.18
CA ILE A 86 -13.37 2.64 -0.16
C ILE A 86 -13.56 2.94 -1.65
N GLY A 87 -13.42 1.92 -2.50
CA GLY A 87 -13.45 2.07 -3.94
C GLY A 87 -12.06 2.20 -4.55
N GLN A 88 -11.97 2.79 -5.74
CA GLN A 88 -10.77 2.84 -6.56
C GLN A 88 -9.75 3.87 -6.06
N CYS A 89 -8.70 3.39 -5.39
CA CYS A 89 -7.69 4.20 -4.71
C CYS A 89 -6.33 4.05 -5.36
N TYR A 90 -5.53 5.13 -5.34
CA TYR A 90 -4.15 5.10 -5.81
C TYR A 90 -3.18 4.58 -4.75
N PHE A 91 -2.16 3.84 -5.18
CA PHE A 91 -1.06 3.35 -4.34
C PHE A 91 0.16 2.96 -5.17
N ILE A 92 1.30 2.80 -4.51
CA ILE A 92 2.55 2.34 -5.13
C ILE A 92 2.62 0.82 -5.03
N ASP A 93 2.71 0.17 -6.19
CA ASP A 93 3.07 -1.24 -6.31
C ASP A 93 4.59 -1.37 -6.30
N ALA A 94 5.14 -1.68 -5.14
CA ALA A 94 6.55 -1.58 -4.84
C ALA A 94 7.35 -2.76 -5.42
N GLU A 95 8.23 -2.47 -6.38
CA GLU A 95 9.11 -3.45 -7.02
C GLU A 95 10.44 -3.60 -6.28
N SER A 96 10.84 -2.60 -5.47
CA SER A 96 12.02 -2.61 -4.61
C SER A 96 11.76 -1.90 -3.28
N LEU A 97 12.34 -2.41 -2.19
CA LEU A 97 12.23 -1.90 -0.82
C LEU A 97 13.62 -1.62 -0.21
N HIS A 98 14.60 -1.23 -1.03
CA HIS A 98 15.99 -1.06 -0.60
C HIS A 98 16.14 -0.24 0.70
N GLY A 99 16.78 -0.81 1.72
CA GLY A 99 17.04 -0.14 3.01
C GLY A 99 15.81 0.04 3.91
N VAL A 100 14.63 -0.48 3.50
CA VAL A 100 13.47 -0.63 4.38
C VAL A 100 13.79 -1.68 5.45
N GLN A 101 13.16 -1.59 6.62
CA GLN A 101 13.34 -2.57 7.69
C GLN A 101 12.91 -3.98 7.25
N SER A 102 13.69 -4.98 7.65
CA SER A 102 13.41 -6.38 7.38
C SER A 102 12.08 -6.78 8.02
N ASN A 103 11.38 -7.74 7.42
CA ASN A 103 10.16 -8.29 8.00
C ASN A 103 10.40 -9.07 9.32
N GLN A 104 11.66 -9.35 9.66
CA GLN A 104 12.02 -9.87 10.98
C GLN A 104 11.93 -8.79 12.08
N ASP A 105 12.09 -7.51 11.70
CA ASP A 105 12.08 -6.37 12.63
C ASP A 105 10.68 -5.75 12.76
N VAL A 106 9.83 -5.90 11.75
CA VAL A 106 8.48 -5.32 11.69
C VAL A 106 7.45 -6.30 11.16
N HIS A 107 6.24 -6.30 11.74
CA HIS A 107 5.18 -7.25 11.43
C HIS A 107 4.03 -6.63 10.61
N PHE A 108 4.36 -5.97 9.51
CA PHE A 108 3.38 -5.47 8.54
C PHE A 108 3.85 -5.80 7.12
N ASP A 109 2.93 -5.96 6.19
CA ASP A 109 3.18 -6.23 4.78
C ASP A 109 3.53 -4.94 4.02
N GLY A 110 2.82 -3.85 4.29
CA GLY A 110 3.05 -2.55 3.66
C GLY A 110 2.60 -1.38 4.52
N VAL A 111 2.45 -0.21 3.91
CA VAL A 111 2.03 1.01 4.60
C VAL A 111 0.78 1.59 3.96
N LEU A 112 -0.16 1.99 4.80
CA LEU A 112 -1.32 2.79 4.45
C LEU A 112 -0.98 4.27 4.66
N GLY A 113 -0.85 4.99 3.55
CA GLY A 113 -0.51 6.41 3.56
C GLY A 113 -1.74 7.29 3.76
N LEU A 114 -1.65 8.23 4.70
CA LEU A 114 -2.73 9.18 5.04
C LEU A 114 -2.35 10.64 4.78
N VAL A 115 -1.27 10.91 4.06
CA VAL A 115 -0.90 12.28 3.68
C VAL A 115 -2.03 12.94 2.87
N MET A 116 -2.27 14.24 3.01
CA MET A 116 -3.15 15.00 2.09
C MET A 116 -2.34 15.58 0.92
N ARG A 117 -2.60 15.09 -0.30
CA ARG A 117 -2.01 15.47 -1.58
C ARG A 117 -3.05 15.18 -2.69
N PRO A 118 -2.79 15.45 -3.98
CA PRO A 118 -3.78 15.14 -5.03
C PRO A 118 -4.15 13.65 -5.18
N PHE A 119 -3.30 12.70 -4.76
CA PHE A 119 -3.51 11.24 -4.96
C PHE A 119 -3.35 10.28 -3.74
N PRO A 120 -3.77 10.61 -2.50
CA PRO A 120 -3.71 9.71 -1.35
C PRO A 120 -5.09 9.16 -0.94
N LEU A 121 -5.04 8.04 -0.22
CA LEU A 121 -6.21 7.36 0.31
C LEU A 121 -7.10 8.25 1.20
N LEU A 122 -6.52 9.15 1.99
CA LEU A 122 -7.32 10.02 2.86
C LEU A 122 -8.30 10.90 2.06
N LYS A 123 -7.88 11.36 0.87
CA LYS A 123 -8.75 12.08 -0.04
C LYS A 123 -9.83 11.18 -0.63
N ASP A 124 -9.48 9.93 -0.93
CA ASP A 124 -10.43 8.93 -1.43
C ASP A 124 -11.48 8.55 -0.38
N LEU A 125 -11.10 8.39 0.89
CA LEU A 125 -12.02 8.15 2.01
C LEU A 125 -13.04 9.28 2.15
N TYR A 126 -12.57 10.53 2.06
CA TYR A 126 -13.45 11.69 2.10
C TYR A 126 -14.39 11.72 0.88
N ASN A 127 -13.85 11.52 -0.33
CA ASN A 127 -14.65 11.51 -1.56
C ASN A 127 -15.69 10.36 -1.57
N ALA A 128 -15.36 9.23 -0.97
CA ALA A 128 -16.25 8.08 -0.79
C ALA A 128 -17.29 8.26 0.34
N ARG A 129 -17.27 9.40 1.04
CA ARG A 129 -18.15 9.71 2.20
C ARG A 129 -18.00 8.72 3.36
N ILE A 130 -16.81 8.12 3.50
CA ILE A 130 -16.49 7.26 4.65
C ILE A 130 -16.14 8.11 5.87
N ILE A 131 -15.48 9.24 5.65
CA ILE A 131 -15.16 10.22 6.70
C ILE A 131 -15.85 11.55 6.43
N ALA A 132 -16.25 12.24 7.49
CA ALA A 132 -16.99 13.50 7.41
C ALA A 132 -16.09 14.70 7.05
N ASN A 133 -14.84 14.70 7.54
CA ASN A 133 -13.85 15.73 7.28
C ASN A 133 -12.49 15.07 7.04
N PRO A 134 -11.68 15.59 6.10
CA PRO A 134 -10.32 15.12 5.86
C PRO A 134 -9.35 15.55 6.98
#